data_AF-A0A1A7Y6A0-F1
#
_entry.id   AF-A0A1A7Y6A0-F1
#
_cell.length_a   1.000
_cell.length_b   1.000
_cell.length_c   1.000
_cell.angle_alpha   90.00
_cell.angle_beta   90.00
_cell.angle_gamma   90.00
#
_symmetry.space_group_name_H-M   'P 1'
#
loop_
_entity.id
_entity.type
_entity.pdbx_description
1 polymer ?
#
loop_
_entity_poly.entity_id
_entity_poly.type
_entity_poly.pdbx_seq_one_letter_code
_entity_poly.pdbx_strand_id
1 'polypeptide(L)'
;MDVGSLVSRRENISALFPAETTPSAKYKDLSSQFPAGRKVCGDGNCFYRAVCFAHLESVLHHPRALQSFKDKIIQSGKVLTSAGFDESSFSHHQDTVK
;
A
#
# COMPACT_ATOMS: atom_id res chain seq x y z
N MET A 1 15.06 -0.86 8.56
CA MET A 1 14.59 -0.74 7.16
C MET A 1 15.86 -0.64 6.33
N ASP A 2 16.05 -1.53 5.36
CA ASP A 2 17.24 -1.47 4.51
C ASP A 2 17.27 -0.13 3.77
N VAL A 3 18.47 0.44 3.61
CA VAL A 3 18.67 1.67 2.84
C VAL A 3 18.12 1.45 1.42
N GLY A 4 17.07 2.19 1.05
CA GLY A 4 16.40 2.10 -0.25
C GLY A 4 15.10 1.28 -0.28
N SER A 5 14.72 0.58 0.81
CA SER A 5 13.45 -0.16 0.84
C SER A 5 12.25 0.77 1.06
N LEU A 6 11.34 0.85 0.07
CA LEU A 6 10.14 1.70 0.16
C LEU A 6 9.02 1.08 1.03
N VAL A 7 8.93 -0.25 1.06
CA VAL A 7 8.03 -1.04 1.93
C VAL A 7 8.85 -2.20 2.49
N SER A 8 8.88 -2.38 3.82
CA SER A 8 9.69 -3.43 4.45
C SER A 8 9.07 -4.83 4.25
N ARG A 9 9.86 -5.84 4.62
CA ARG A 9 9.32 -7.19 4.89
C ARG A 9 8.27 -7.14 6.00
N ARG A 10 7.40 -8.15 6.01
CA ARG A 10 6.42 -8.35 7.08
C ARG A 10 7.17 -8.81 8.33
N GLU A 11 7.01 -8.05 9.41
CA GLU A 11 7.67 -8.28 10.69
C GLU A 11 6.63 -8.41 11.79
N ASN A 12 6.93 -9.16 12.85
CA ASN A 12 6.07 -9.23 14.02
C ASN A 12 5.92 -7.82 14.64
N ILE A 13 4.73 -7.50 15.17
CA ILE A 13 4.49 -6.19 15.79
C ILE A 13 5.48 -5.88 16.92
N SER A 14 5.95 -6.91 17.64
CA SER A 14 6.97 -6.77 18.69
C SER A 14 8.35 -6.38 18.17
N ALA A 15 8.69 -6.75 16.94
CA ALA A 15 9.93 -6.33 16.29
C ALA A 15 9.82 -4.88 15.76
N LEU A 16 8.62 -4.45 15.40
CA LEU A 16 8.36 -3.08 14.91
C LEU A 16 8.36 -2.05 16.03
N PHE A 17 7.90 -2.44 17.21
CA PHE A 17 7.81 -1.61 18.41
C PHE A 17 8.39 -2.36 19.63
N PRO A 18 9.72 -2.29 19.85
CA PRO A 18 10.34 -2.95 20.99
C PRO A 18 9.77 -2.42 22.31
N ALA A 19 9.35 -3.34 23.18
CA ALA A 19 8.66 -3.02 24.44
C ALA A 19 9.47 -2.09 25.38
N GLU A 20 10.80 -2.14 25.29
CA GLU A 20 11.72 -1.32 26.08
C GLU A 20 11.67 0.18 25.70
N THR A 21 11.31 0.47 24.46
CA THR A 21 11.29 1.84 23.90
C THR A 21 9.89 2.43 23.76
N THR A 22 8.83 1.64 23.93
CA THR A 22 7.45 2.12 23.74
C THR A 22 6.44 1.46 24.69
N PRO A 23 6.62 1.54 26.03
CA PRO A 23 5.64 1.00 26.97
C PRO A 23 4.38 1.87 26.92
N SER A 24 3.38 1.45 26.16
CA SER A 24 2.08 2.13 26.12
C SER A 24 0.93 1.14 26.10
N ALA A 25 -0.18 1.50 26.74
CA ALA A 25 -1.42 0.73 26.66
C ALA A 25 -1.88 0.54 25.21
N LYS A 26 -1.65 1.55 24.36
CA LYS A 26 -1.91 1.50 22.91
C LYS A 26 -1.11 0.42 22.20
N TYR A 27 0.15 0.21 22.58
CA TYR A 27 0.97 -0.85 21.99
C TYR A 27 0.45 -2.24 22.40
N LYS A 28 0.15 -2.44 23.69
CA LYS A 28 -0.42 -3.72 24.16
C LYS A 28 -1.70 -4.07 23.41
N ASP A 29 -2.59 -3.08 23.24
CA ASP A 29 -3.82 -3.24 22.47
C ASP A 29 -3.55 -3.53 20.98
N LEU A 30 -2.62 -2.81 20.35
CA LEU A 30 -2.27 -3.06 18.94
C LEU A 30 -1.66 -4.46 18.74
N SER A 31 -0.78 -4.88 19.65
CA SER A 31 -0.10 -6.18 19.58
C SER A 31 -1.03 -7.37 19.82
N SER A 32 -2.16 -7.17 20.51
CA SER A 32 -3.14 -8.23 20.74
C SER A 32 -4.02 -8.47 19.51
N GLN A 33 -4.27 -7.43 18.71
CA GLN A 33 -5.15 -7.47 17.54
C GLN A 33 -4.39 -7.76 16.24
N PHE A 34 -3.16 -7.26 16.13
CA PHE A 34 -2.38 -7.33 14.90
C PHE A 34 -1.09 -8.14 15.12
N PRO A 35 -0.91 -9.27 14.43
CA PRO A 35 0.27 -10.13 14.65
C PRO A 35 1.54 -9.59 13.97
N ALA A 36 1.40 -8.76 12.94
CA ALA A 36 2.51 -8.29 12.12
C ALA A 36 2.18 -6.99 11.39
N GLY A 37 3.22 -6.28 10.95
CA GLY A 37 3.12 -5.09 10.13
C GLY A 37 4.30 -4.95 9.17
N ARG A 38 4.31 -3.84 8.41
CA ARG A 38 5.41 -3.42 7.54
C ARG A 38 5.68 -1.94 7.79
N LYS A 39 6.94 -1.53 7.77
CA LYS A 39 7.32 -0.12 7.70
C LYS A 39 7.17 0.36 6.25
N VAL A 40 6.78 1.61 6.09
CA VAL A 40 6.68 2.28 4.78
C VAL A 40 7.53 3.55 4.85
N CYS A 41 8.33 3.80 3.82
CA CYS A 41 9.24 4.94 3.80
C CYS A 41 8.46 6.26 3.90
N GLY A 42 8.85 7.12 4.84
CA GLY A 42 8.20 8.40 5.14
C GLY A 42 8.67 9.54 4.22
N ASP A 43 8.50 9.37 2.91
CA ASP A 43 8.97 10.29 1.85
C ASP A 43 7.88 11.23 1.32
N GLY A 44 6.78 11.40 2.06
CA GLY A 44 5.58 12.11 1.61
C GLY A 44 4.61 11.26 0.77
N ASN A 45 5.04 10.08 0.28
CA ASN A 45 4.20 9.15 -0.48
C ASN A 45 3.74 7.94 0.33
N CYS A 46 4.08 7.89 1.63
CA CYS A 46 3.85 6.72 2.49
C CYS A 46 2.39 6.27 2.53
N PHE A 47 1.43 7.21 2.55
CA PHE A 47 0.01 6.89 2.55
C PHE A 47 -0.41 6.14 1.28
N TYR A 48 -0.16 6.74 0.11
CA TYR A 48 -0.48 6.13 -1.20
C TYR A 48 0.19 4.76 -1.34
N ARG A 49 1.46 4.68 -0.92
CA ARG A 49 2.25 3.45 -0.98
C ARG A 49 1.69 2.36 -0.07
N ALA A 50 1.35 2.68 1.17
CA ALA A 50 0.79 1.72 2.13
C ALA A 50 -0.55 1.17 1.65
N VAL A 51 -1.45 2.05 1.18
CA VAL A 51 -2.79 1.68 0.70
C VAL A 51 -2.69 0.79 -0.54
N CYS A 52 -1.93 1.22 -1.56
CA CYS A 52 -1.81 0.46 -2.80
C CYS A 52 -1.15 -0.90 -2.57
N PHE A 53 -0.08 -0.96 -1.77
CA PHE A 53 0.61 -2.22 -1.48
C PHE A 53 -0.31 -3.21 -0.76
N ALA A 54 -0.97 -2.78 0.32
CA ALA A 54 -1.86 -3.64 1.11
C ALA A 54 -3.05 -4.13 0.29
N HIS A 55 -3.64 -3.26 -0.54
CA HIS A 55 -4.74 -3.65 -1.42
C HIS A 55 -4.30 -4.70 -2.43
N LEU A 56 -3.18 -4.48 -3.13
CA LEU A 56 -2.63 -5.44 -4.09
C LEU A 56 -2.30 -6.79 -3.42
N GLU A 57 -1.66 -6.78 -2.24
CA GLU A 57 -1.37 -7.98 -1.47
C GLU A 57 -2.65 -8.78 -1.16
N SER A 58 -3.76 -8.10 -0.83
CA SER A 58 -5.05 -8.74 -0.53
C SER A 58 -5.71 -9.43 -1.74
N VAL A 59 -5.54 -8.87 -2.94
CA VAL A 59 -6.18 -9.37 -4.17
C VAL A 59 -5.28 -10.26 -5.01
N LEU A 60 -3.97 -10.31 -4.72
CA LEU A 60 -2.96 -11.01 -5.50
C LEU A 60 -3.30 -12.49 -5.75
N HIS A 61 -3.85 -13.17 -4.75
CA HIS A 61 -4.22 -14.58 -4.82
C HIS A 61 -5.69 -14.82 -5.20
N HIS A 62 -6.40 -13.77 -5.62
CA HIS A 62 -7.81 -13.80 -5.97
C HIS A 62 -8.02 -13.34 -7.43
N PRO A 63 -7.87 -14.22 -8.43
CA PRO A 63 -7.81 -13.83 -9.84
C PRO A 63 -8.97 -12.95 -10.32
N ARG A 64 -10.20 -13.24 -9.85
CA ARG A 64 -11.38 -12.41 -10.16
C ARG A 64 -11.27 -11.01 -9.58
N ALA A 65 -10.86 -10.88 -8.32
CA ALA A 65 -10.71 -9.59 -7.65
C ALA A 65 -9.57 -8.78 -8.29
N LEU A 66 -8.47 -9.45 -8.63
CA LEU A 66 -7.35 -8.84 -9.35
C LEU A 66 -7.77 -8.33 -10.73
N GLN A 67 -8.52 -9.12 -11.50
CA GLN A 67 -9.03 -8.69 -12.80
C GLN A 67 -9.98 -7.49 -12.66
N SER A 68 -10.95 -7.55 -11.74
CA SER A 68 -11.84 -6.43 -11.47
C SER A 68 -11.11 -5.16 -11.03
N PHE A 69 -9.98 -5.29 -10.32
CA PHE A 69 -9.14 -4.15 -9.97
C PHE A 69 -8.44 -3.56 -11.20
N LYS A 70 -7.86 -4.39 -12.07
CA LYS A 70 -7.26 -3.95 -13.34
C LYS A 70 -8.27 -3.20 -14.22
N ASP A 71 -9.45 -3.76 -14.40
CA ASP A 71 -10.51 -3.17 -15.22
C ASP A 71 -10.89 -1.77 -14.71
N LYS A 72 -10.96 -1.59 -13.38
CA LYS A 72 -11.22 -0.29 -12.75
C LYS A 72 -10.13 0.73 -13.00
N ILE A 73 -8.85 0.34 -12.99
CA ILE A 73 -7.75 1.29 -13.30
C ILE A 73 -7.75 1.67 -14.79
N ILE A 74 -8.05 0.73 -15.69
CA ILE A 74 -8.18 1.05 -17.11
C ILE A 74 -9.34 2.04 -17.31
N GLN A 75 -10.48 1.78 -16.65
CA GLN A 75 -11.65 2.66 -16.73
C GLN A 75 -11.43 4.03 -16.07
N SER A 76 -10.56 4.15 -15.07
CA SER A 76 -10.29 5.43 -14.40
C SER A 76 -9.69 6.48 -15.32
N GLY A 77 -9.09 6.09 -16.44
CA GLY A 77 -8.58 7.02 -17.46
C GLY A 77 -9.67 7.95 -17.98
N LYS A 78 -10.87 7.40 -18.22
CA LYS A 78 -12.04 8.21 -18.65
C LYS A 78 -12.44 9.23 -17.59
N VAL A 79 -12.30 8.89 -16.30
CA VAL A 79 -12.58 9.80 -15.19
C VAL A 79 -11.57 10.94 -15.19
N LEU A 80 -10.28 10.65 -15.37
CA LEU A 80 -9.22 11.66 -15.46
C LEU A 80 -9.43 12.59 -16.66
N THR A 81 -9.70 12.05 -17.86
CA THR A 81 -9.99 12.87 -19.04
C THR A 81 -11.23 13.75 -18.83
N SER A 82 -12.29 13.21 -18.22
CA SER A 82 -13.50 13.99 -17.93
C SER A 82 -13.28 15.11 -16.91
N ALA A 83 -12.28 14.96 -16.04
CA ALA A 83 -11.85 16.00 -15.10
C ALA A 83 -10.87 17.02 -15.73
N GLY A 84 -10.57 16.90 -17.03
CA GLY A 84 -9.72 17.82 -17.77
C GLY A 84 -8.22 17.47 -17.79
N PHE A 85 -7.84 16.28 -17.30
CA PHE A 85 -6.46 15.81 -17.42
C PHE A 85 -6.17 15.35 -18.85
N ASP A 86 -5.04 15.77 -19.41
CA ASP A 86 -4.59 15.31 -20.71
C ASP A 86 -4.12 13.84 -20.64
N GLU A 87 -4.55 13.02 -21.60
CA GLU A 87 -4.26 11.58 -21.60
C GLU A 87 -2.77 11.26 -21.68
N SER A 88 -1.97 12.10 -22.36
CA SER A 88 -0.52 11.91 -22.43
C SER A 88 0.16 12.06 -21.06
N SER A 89 -0.49 12.75 -20.10
CA SER A 89 0.04 12.97 -18.76
C SER A 89 -0.07 11.73 -17.86
N PHE A 90 -0.98 10.79 -18.15
CA PHE A 90 -1.23 9.62 -17.29
C PHE A 90 -1.23 8.26 -18.00
N SER A 91 -1.26 8.21 -19.33
CA SER A 91 -1.28 6.96 -20.12
C SER A 91 -0.17 5.97 -19.70
N HIS A 92 1.07 6.44 -19.58
CA HIS A 92 2.21 5.62 -19.14
C HIS A 92 1.98 4.97 -17.75
N HIS A 93 1.32 5.65 -16.83
CA HIS A 93 1.02 5.11 -15.51
C HIS A 93 -0.05 4.01 -15.58
N GLN A 94 -1.03 4.13 -16.48
CA GLN A 94 -2.02 3.09 -16.70
C GLN A 94 -1.44 1.86 -17.41
N ASP A 95 -0.48 2.05 -18.31
CA ASP A 95 0.19 0.94 -18.99
C ASP A 95 0.99 0.06 -18.02
N THR A 96 1.43 0.60 -16.90
CA THR A 96 2.12 -0.16 -15.84
C THR A 96 1.23 -1.26 -15.23
N VAL A 97 -0.10 -1.13 -15.33
CA VAL A 97 -1.06 -2.06 -14.70
C VAL A 97 -1.90 -2.88 -15.67
N LYS A 98 -1.78 -2.61 -16.99
CA LYS A 98 -2.43 -3.41 -18.05
C LYS A 98 -1.78 -4.80 -18.07
#